data_AF-A0A7C2Y3I4-F1
#
_entry.id   AF-A0A7C2Y3I4-F1
#
_cell.length_a   1.000
_cell.length_b   1.000
_cell.length_c   1.000
_cell.angle_alpha   90.00
_cell.angle_beta   90.00
_cell.angle_gamma   90.00
#
_symmetry.space_group_name_H-M   'P 1'
#
loop_
_entity.id
_entity.type
_entity.pdbx_description
1 polymer ?
#
loop_
_entity_poly.entity_id
_entity_poly.type
_entity_poly.pdbx_seq_one_letter_code
_entity_poly.pdbx_strand_id
1 'polypeptide(L)' 'MIATVEGVYKKGKVELFEIPIGLDESPVLVTFLPKSASKPPQRRLVYGQFVGKNMSTEEDFRIAEWRGEGEEYNGDEKHR' A
#
# COMPACT_ATOMS: atom_id res chain seq x y z
N MET A 1 -7.27 18.33 -3.95
CA MET A 1 -7.99 17.21 -3.30
C MET A 1 -7.87 16.01 -4.21
N ILE A 2 -7.48 14.84 -3.70
CA ILE A 2 -7.39 13.63 -4.52
C ILE A 2 -8.79 13.03 -4.60
N ALA A 3 -9.29 12.79 -5.80
CA ALA A 3 -10.56 12.13 -6.04
C ALA A 3 -10.32 10.85 -6.84
N THR A 4 -10.97 9.76 -6.45
CA THR A 4 -10.92 8.48 -7.17
C THR A 4 -12.24 8.30 -7.87
N VAL A 5 -12.18 8.15 -9.20
CA VAL A 5 -13.36 7.99 -10.06
C VAL A 5 -13.19 6.69 -10.83
N GLU A 6 -14.23 5.86 -10.86
CA GLU A 6 -14.21 4.64 -11.65
C GLU A 6 -14.38 4.93 -13.15
N GLY A 7 -13.73 4.12 -13.97
CA GLY A 7 -13.82 4.23 -15.42
C GLY A 7 -13.30 2.99 -16.12
N VAL A 8 -13.46 2.94 -17.44
CA VAL A 8 -12.95 1.86 -18.28
C VAL A 8 -12.06 2.43 -19.37
N TYR A 9 -10.92 1.77 -19.57
CA TYR A 9 -10.07 2.04 -20.71
C TYR A 9 -10.52 1.24 -21.94
N LYS A 10 -10.80 1.92 -23.06
CA LYS A 10 -11.10 1.30 -24.36
C LYS A 10 -10.36 2.03 -25.47
N LYS A 11 -9.55 1.28 -26.24
CA LYS A 11 -8.92 1.78 -27.49
C LYS A 11 -8.17 3.12 -27.33
N GLY A 12 -7.43 3.31 -26.24
CA GLY A 12 -6.67 4.55 -26.01
C GLY A 12 -7.45 5.67 -25.32
N LYS A 13 -8.72 5.46 -24.96
CA LYS A 13 -9.54 6.42 -24.23
C LYS A 13 -9.94 5.88 -22.87
N VAL A 14 -9.90 6.74 -21.86
CA VAL A 14 -10.47 6.47 -20.52
C VAL A 14 -11.86 7.07 -20.49
N GLU A 15 -12.88 6.22 -20.37
CA GLU A 15 -14.27 6.63 -20.17
C GLU A 15 -14.53 6.62 -18.66
N LEU A 16 -14.76 7.79 -18.06
CA LEU A 16 -15.16 7.90 -16.66
C LEU A 16 -16.66 7.58 -16.54
N PHE A 17 -17.04 6.83 -15.49
CA PHE A 17 -18.45 6.56 -15.21
C PHE A 17 -19.14 7.73 -14.51
N GLU A 18 -18.36 8.56 -13.80
CA GLU A 18 -18.85 9.73 -13.10
C GLU A 18 -18.01 10.95 -13.45
N ILE A 19 -18.65 12.13 -13.47
CA ILE A 19 -17.95 13.39 -13.69
C ILE A 19 -17.65 13.97 -12.30
N PRO A 20 -16.38 14.10 -11.91
CA PRO A 20 -16.04 14.69 -10.63
C PRO A 20 -16.44 16.18 -10.62
N ILE A 21 -17.13 16.60 -9.56
CA ILE A 21 -17.67 17.95 -9.44
C ILE A 21 -16.54 18.91 -9.04
N GLY A 22 -16.44 20.05 -9.72
CA GLY A 22 -15.48 21.12 -9.38
C GLY A 22 -14.06 20.91 -9.91
N LEU A 23 -13.90 20.10 -10.96
CA LEU A 23 -12.62 19.88 -11.65
C LEU A 23 -12.78 20.20 -13.14
N ASP A 24 -12.26 21.35 -13.57
CA ASP A 24 -12.22 21.75 -14.98
C ASP A 24 -11.01 21.12 -15.70
N GLU A 25 -9.83 21.19 -15.09
CA GLU A 25 -8.59 20.60 -15.60
C GLU A 25 -7.71 20.11 -14.44
N SER A 26 -7.21 18.88 -14.52
CA SER A 26 -6.30 18.32 -13.53
C SER A 26 -5.44 17.20 -14.13
N PRO A 27 -4.16 17.07 -13.74
CA PRO A 27 -3.36 15.91 -14.08
C PRO A 27 -3.98 14.63 -13.49
N VAL A 28 -3.86 13.51 -14.24
CA VAL A 28 -4.41 12.21 -13.86
C VAL A 28 -3.32 11.13 -13.95
N LEU A 29 -3.30 10.23 -12.97
CA LEU A 29 -2.50 9.01 -12.99
C LEU A 29 -3.39 7.82 -13.38
N VAL A 30 -3.00 7.10 -14.43
CA VAL A 30 -3.73 5.92 -14.93
C VAL A 30 -2.92 4.67 -14.62
N THR A 31 -3.49 3.75 -13.84
CA THR A 31 -2.87 2.47 -13.51
C THR A 31 -3.65 1.32 -14.14
N PHE A 32 -3.00 0.53 -14.98
CA PHE A 32 -3.60 -0.63 -15.62
C PHE A 32 -3.41 -1.87 -14.75
N LEU A 33 -4.52 -2.41 -14.24
CA LEU A 33 -4.49 -3.70 -13.58
C LEU A 33 -4.51 -4.82 -14.63
N PRO A 34 -3.54 -5.75 -14.63
CA PRO A 34 -3.58 -6.90 -15.51
C PRO A 34 -4.83 -7.74 -15.19
N LYS A 35 -5.56 -8.15 -16.23
CA LYS A 35 -6.78 -8.99 -16.13
C LYS A 35 -6.58 -10.29 -15.33
N SER A 36 -5.33 -10.69 -15.16
CA SER A 36 -4.89 -11.85 -14.41
C SER A 36 -3.53 -11.57 -13.74
N ALA A 37 -3.47 -10.63 -12.81
CA ALA A 37 -2.70 -10.99 -11.63
C ALA A 37 -3.52 -12.11 -10.99
N SER A 38 -3.13 -13.37 -11.18
CA SER A 38 -3.65 -14.43 -10.34
C SER A 38 -3.49 -13.90 -8.93
N LYS A 39 -4.61 -13.63 -8.24
CA LYS A 39 -4.53 -13.29 -6.83
C LYS A 39 -3.72 -14.44 -6.24
N PRO A 40 -2.55 -14.19 -5.62
CA PRO A 40 -1.84 -15.26 -4.96
C PRO A 40 -2.88 -15.94 -4.08
N PRO A 41 -2.94 -17.29 -4.08
CA PRO A 41 -3.99 -18.01 -3.38
C PRO A 41 -4.12 -17.41 -2.00
N GLN A 42 -5.35 -17.05 -1.58
CA GLN A 42 -5.59 -16.40 -0.30
C GLN A 42 -4.95 -17.26 0.80
N ARG A 43 -3.76 -16.84 1.24
CA ARG A 43 -3.04 -17.48 2.34
C ARG A 43 -3.74 -17.03 3.60
N ARG A 44 -4.75 -17.80 4.01
CA ARG A 44 -5.34 -17.64 5.34
C ARG A 44 -4.28 -18.03 6.36
N LEU A 45 -4.05 -17.17 7.34
CA LEU A 45 -3.29 -17.54 8.53
C LEU A 45 -4.07 -18.65 9.23
N VAL A 46 -3.46 -19.82 9.38
CA VAL A 46 -4.04 -20.94 10.11
C VAL A 46 -3.41 -20.96 11.50
N TYR A 47 -4.23 -21.18 12.53
CA TYR A 47 -3.72 -21.41 13.88
C TYR A 47 -2.71 -22.56 13.86
N GLY A 48 -1.51 -22.33 14.39
CA GLY A 48 -0.43 -23.31 14.37
C GLY A 48 0.42 -23.35 13.10
N GLN A 49 0.16 -22.51 12.09
CA GLN A 49 0.92 -22.48 10.83
C GLN A 49 2.42 -22.22 11.00
N PHE A 50 2.82 -21.54 12.08
CA PHE A 50 4.21 -21.26 12.43
C PHE A 50 4.68 -22.04 13.66
N VAL A 51 3.95 -23.07 14.09
CA VAL A 51 4.41 -23.99 15.13
C VAL A 51 5.44 -24.93 14.50
N GLY A 52 6.68 -24.46 14.44
CA GLY A 52 7.83 -25.26 14.05
C GLY A 52 8.22 -26.25 15.15
N LYS A 53 9.05 -27.25 14.80
CA LYS A 53 9.64 -28.18 15.77
C LYS A 53 10.55 -27.47 16.79
N ASN A 54 11.05 -26.29 16.42
CA ASN A 54 11.91 -25.45 17.23
C ASN A 54 11.13 -24.22 17.69
N MET A 55 11.20 -23.93 18.99
CA MET A 55 10.79 -22.64 19.54
C MET A 55 11.76 -21.55 19.06
N SER A 56 11.26 -20.33 18.87
CA SER A 56 12.11 -19.16 18.65
C SER A 56 13.12 -19.03 19.80
N THR A 57 14.37 -18.78 19.42
CA THR A 57 15.49 -18.52 20.33
C THR A 57 15.67 -17.02 20.54
N GLU A 58 16.46 -16.64 21.54
CA GLU A 58 16.79 -15.22 21.80
C GLU A 58 17.44 -14.54 20.58
N GLU A 59 18.26 -15.27 19.81
CA GLU A 59 18.87 -14.74 18.59
C GLU A 59 17.82 -14.40 17.52
N ASP A 60 16.78 -15.23 17.39
CA ASP A 60 15.69 -14.98 16.45
C ASP A 60 14.95 -13.68 16.77
N PHE A 61 14.77 -13.37 18.06
CA PHE A 61 14.15 -12.11 18.50
C PHE A 61 15.07 -10.90 18.28
N ARG A 62 16.38 -11.05 18.50
CA ARG A 62 17.37 -9.97 18.26
C ARG A 62 17.46 -9.60 16.77
N ILE A 63 17.26 -10.55 15.87
CA ILE A 63 17.21 -10.32 14.42
C ILE A 63 15.89 -9.65 14.02
N ALA A 64 14.79 -10.02 14.65
CA ALA A 64 13.46 -9.47 14.37
C ALA A 64 13.18 -8.12 15.06
N GLU A 65 14.05 -7.68 15.98
CA GLU A 65 13.93 -6.41 16.67
C GLU A 65 13.94 -5.25 15.66
N TRP A 66 12.84 -4.51 15.61
CA TRP A 66 12.76 -3.30 14.81
C TRP A 66 13.67 -2.24 15.40
N ARG A 67 14.78 -1.97 14.71
CA ARG A 67 15.67 -0.85 15.00
C ARG A 67 15.25 0.27 14.09
N GLY A 68 14.30 1.08 14.56
CA GLY A 68 13.77 2.21 13.80
C GLY A 68 14.90 2.95 13.08
N GLU A 69 14.73 3.16 11.78
CA GLU A 69 15.71 3.90 10.99
C GLU A 69 15.90 5.27 11.67
N GLY A 70 17.14 5.54 12.05
CA GLY A 70 17.52 6.76 12.74
C GLY A 70 17.38 7.96 11.82
N GLU A 71 16.19 8.54 11.78
CA GLU A 71 16.04 9.98 11.63
C GLU A 71 15.31 10.50 12.86
N GLU A 72 16.10 10.96 13.84
CA GLU A 72 15.62 11.88 14.85
C GLU A 72 15.04 13.10 14.13
N TYR A 73 13.71 13.20 14.12
CA TYR A 73 13.04 14.41 13.69
C TYR A 73 13.42 15.52 14.68
N ASN A 74 14.43 16.32 14.35
CA ASN A 74 14.90 17.43 15.17
C ASN A 74 13.94 18.61 14.99
N GLY A 75 12.74 18.46 15.56
CA GLY A 75 11.71 19.48 15.60
C GLY A 75 12.00 20.51 16.68
N ASP A 76 13.02 21.35 16.47
CA ASP A 76 13.14 22.58 17.26
C ASP A 76 12.16 23.62 16.71
N GLU A 77 10.96 23.60 17.30
CA GLU A 77 10.16 24.80 17.47
C GLU A 77 11.02 25.92 18.09
N LYS A 78 11.18 27.03 17.36
CA LYS A 78 11.35 28.33 18.01
C LYS A 78 10.22 29.25 17.63
N HIS A 79 9.23 29.28 18.51
CA HIS A 79 8.49 30.49 18.83
C HIS A 79 9.45 31.68 19.03
N ARG A 80 9.46 32.63 18.09
CA ARG A 80 9.32 34.07 18.39
C ARG A 80 9.06 34.89 17.15
#